data_AF-A0A818PMA2-F1
#
_entry.id   AF-A0A818PMA2-F1
#
_cell.length_a   1.000
_cell.length_b   1.000
_cell.length_c   1.000
_cell.angle_alpha   90.00
_cell.angle_beta   90.00
_cell.angle_gamma   90.00
#
_symmetry.space_group_name_H-M   'P 1'
#
loop_
_entity.id
_entity.type
_entity.pdbx_description
1 polymer ?
#
loop_
_entity_poly.entity_id
_entity_poly.type
_entity_poly.pdbx_seq_one_letter_code
_entity_poly.pdbx_strand_id
1 'polypeptide(L)'
;MFILGPIDTRIDDLAKKYGRISIIGFWLCPHAFWSVICCLPVTLLHVFPIADVNFNIFDLIGFTFWICGFLMESLADRNKLKGKIARKKIYYHLGSMWNYCRNPNHCGEVFCWLGLSITALNLFFHHPLYRHNFFMIILPQISPLFTLSVMLFEATLASEISNNKRFGNQLEYHQYRQRTSVFWPITSELYLRLPKSIRKTLFFDFDMYNKGLKKNNKLKST
;
A
#
# COMPACT_ATOMS: atom_id res chain seq x y z
N MET A 1 -15.39 -15.04 25.19
CA MET A 1 -16.05 -13.74 24.94
C MET A 1 -15.07 -12.86 24.19
N PHE A 2 -15.01 -12.98 22.86
CA PHE A 2 -14.15 -12.14 22.03
C PHE A 2 -14.76 -10.75 21.94
N ILE A 3 -14.02 -9.74 22.38
CA ILE A 3 -14.38 -8.33 22.27
C ILE A 3 -14.33 -7.98 20.79
N LEU A 4 -15.47 -8.11 20.10
CA LEU A 4 -15.66 -7.56 18.77
C LEU A 4 -15.61 -6.03 18.94
N GLY A 5 -14.48 -5.43 18.53
CA GLY A 5 -14.43 -4.01 18.24
C GLY A 5 -15.54 -3.64 17.23
N PRO A 6 -15.91 -2.35 17.12
CA PRO A 6 -17.04 -1.94 16.28
C PRO A 6 -16.87 -2.51 14.87
N ILE A 7 -17.72 -3.48 14.54
CA ILE A 7 -17.76 -4.14 13.24
C ILE A 7 -17.96 -3.04 12.21
N ASP A 8 -17.16 -3.07 11.14
CA ASP A 8 -17.21 -2.06 10.08
C ASP A 8 -18.65 -1.93 9.58
N THR A 9 -19.27 -0.76 9.81
CA THR A 9 -20.67 -0.50 9.48
C THR A 9 -20.98 -0.71 8.00
N ARG A 10 -19.95 -0.67 7.14
CA ARG A 10 -20.08 -0.96 5.71
C ARG A 10 -20.47 -2.42 5.44
N ILE A 11 -20.00 -3.36 6.27
CA ILE A 11 -20.29 -4.79 6.14
C ILE A 11 -21.75 -5.06 6.50
N ASP A 12 -22.26 -4.41 7.54
CA ASP A 12 -23.65 -4.57 7.98
C ASP A 12 -24.65 -4.02 6.95
N ASP A 13 -24.34 -2.86 6.35
CA ASP A 13 -25.18 -2.25 5.31
C ASP A 13 -25.24 -3.11 4.04
N LEU A 14 -24.10 -3.69 3.64
CA LEU A 14 -24.05 -4.65 2.54
C LEU A 14 -24.82 -5.94 2.90
N ALA A 15 -24.70 -6.42 4.15
CA ALA A 15 -25.31 -7.67 4.62
C ALA A 15 -26.81 -7.64 4.60
N LYS A 16 -27.39 -6.47 4.91
CA LYS A 16 -28.82 -6.23 4.77
C LYS A 16 -29.28 -6.22 3.30
N LYS A 17 -28.43 -5.78 2.36
CA LYS A 17 -28.79 -5.62 0.95
C LYS A 17 -28.61 -6.87 0.09
N TYR A 18 -27.56 -7.65 0.32
CA TYR A 18 -27.17 -8.78 -0.54
C TYR A 18 -27.16 -10.14 0.16
N GLY A 19 -27.42 -10.18 1.48
CA GLY A 19 -27.35 -11.39 2.30
C GLY A 19 -25.93 -11.71 2.77
N ARG A 20 -25.79 -12.24 3.99
CA ARG A 20 -24.49 -12.50 4.65
C ARG A 20 -23.58 -13.45 3.88
N ILE A 21 -24.14 -14.49 3.25
CA ILE A 21 -23.38 -15.51 2.51
C ILE A 21 -22.76 -14.90 1.23
N SER A 22 -23.50 -14.00 0.56
CA SER A 22 -23.02 -13.31 -0.64
C SER A 22 -21.83 -12.40 -0.34
N ILE A 23 -21.79 -11.79 0.84
CA ILE A 23 -20.68 -10.91 1.27
C ILE A 23 -19.45 -11.68 1.68
N ILE A 24 -19.66 -12.79 2.40
CA ILE A 24 -18.58 -13.70 2.75
C ILE A 24 -17.90 -14.17 1.44
N GLY A 25 -18.67 -14.62 0.43
CA GLY A 25 -18.12 -14.98 -0.88
C GLY A 25 -17.45 -13.81 -1.62
N PHE A 26 -18.09 -12.63 -1.62
CA PHE A 26 -17.57 -11.42 -2.28
C PHE A 26 -16.26 -10.92 -1.66
N TRP A 27 -16.05 -11.10 -0.36
CA TRP A 27 -14.80 -10.69 0.32
C TRP A 27 -13.76 -11.81 0.33
N LEU A 28 -14.15 -13.06 0.60
CA LEU A 28 -13.20 -14.18 0.65
C LEU A 28 -12.60 -14.51 -0.70
N CYS A 29 -13.38 -14.49 -1.79
CA CYS A 29 -12.84 -14.91 -3.09
C CYS A 29 -11.74 -13.95 -3.60
N PRO A 30 -11.93 -12.61 -3.62
CA PRO A 30 -10.88 -11.69 -4.04
C PRO A 30 -9.68 -11.66 -3.08
N HIS A 31 -9.90 -11.72 -1.76
CA HIS A 31 -8.81 -11.75 -0.79
C HIS A 31 -8.02 -13.07 -0.84
N ALA A 32 -8.67 -14.20 -1.03
CA ALA A 32 -7.99 -15.49 -1.23
C ALA A 32 -7.19 -15.47 -2.54
N PHE A 33 -7.78 -14.94 -3.61
CA PHE A 33 -7.08 -14.78 -4.89
C PHE A 33 -5.85 -13.88 -4.77
N TRP A 34 -5.99 -12.73 -4.09
CA TRP A 34 -4.87 -11.85 -3.77
C TRP A 34 -3.78 -12.58 -2.98
N SER A 35 -4.17 -13.33 -1.93
CA SER A 35 -3.24 -14.07 -1.09
C SER A 35 -2.42 -15.10 -1.89
N VAL A 36 -3.06 -15.79 -2.84
CA VAL A 36 -2.38 -16.73 -3.74
C VAL A 36 -1.35 -16.01 -4.63
N ILE A 37 -1.72 -14.87 -5.21
CA ILE A 37 -0.81 -14.07 -6.04
C ILE A 37 0.39 -13.59 -5.22
N CYS A 38 0.13 -13.08 -4.01
CA CYS A 38 1.15 -12.60 -3.09
C CYS A 38 2.18 -13.69 -2.73
N CYS A 39 1.71 -14.93 -2.53
CA CYS A 39 2.55 -16.06 -2.18
C CYS A 39 3.33 -16.66 -3.36
N LEU A 40 3.11 -16.24 -4.62
CA LEU A 40 3.79 -16.80 -5.79
C LEU A 40 5.32 -16.89 -5.66
N PRO A 41 6.05 -15.85 -5.17
CA PRO A 41 7.50 -15.93 -5.00
C PRO A 41 7.91 -17.07 -4.07
N VAL A 42 7.18 -17.23 -2.96
CA VAL A 42 7.46 -18.25 -1.93
C VAL A 42 7.09 -19.65 -2.43
N THR A 43 5.94 -19.80 -3.08
CA THR A 43 5.51 -21.09 -3.64
C THR A 43 6.52 -21.57 -4.68
N LEU A 44 6.97 -20.70 -5.59
CA LEU A 44 7.96 -21.06 -6.60
C LEU A 44 9.30 -21.46 -5.97
N LEU A 45 9.72 -20.81 -4.89
CA LEU A 45 10.92 -21.23 -4.12
C LEU A 45 10.83 -22.66 -3.59
N HIS A 46 9.64 -23.15 -3.23
CA HIS A 46 9.46 -24.44 -2.54
C HIS A 46 9.02 -25.60 -3.45
N VAL A 47 8.62 -25.33 -4.70
CA VAL A 47 8.15 -26.38 -5.62
C VAL A 47 9.28 -27.27 -6.14
N PHE A 48 10.53 -26.80 -6.10
CA PHE A 48 11.67 -27.54 -6.61
C PHE A 48 12.50 -28.13 -5.46
N PRO A 49 13.03 -29.36 -5.62
CA PRO A 49 13.88 -29.98 -4.61
C PRO A 49 15.05 -29.06 -4.30
N ILE A 50 15.43 -29.01 -3.02
CA ILE A 50 16.49 -28.17 -2.46
C ILE A 50 17.73 -28.29 -3.35
N ALA A 51 17.89 -27.37 -4.30
CA ALA A 51 19.20 -27.08 -4.82
C ALA A 51 19.97 -26.47 -3.66
N ASP A 52 21.28 -26.72 -3.57
CA ASP A 52 22.18 -25.99 -2.68
C ASP A 52 22.26 -24.53 -3.16
N VAL A 53 21.16 -23.80 -2.98
CA VAL A 53 21.05 -22.39 -3.33
C VAL A 53 21.72 -21.65 -2.19
N ASN A 54 22.97 -21.29 -2.43
CA ASN A 54 23.71 -20.44 -1.51
C ASN A 54 23.01 -19.08 -1.40
N PHE A 55 23.07 -18.51 -0.20
CA PHE A 55 22.63 -17.14 0.05
C PHE A 55 23.40 -16.19 -0.87
N ASN A 56 22.69 -15.29 -1.54
CA ASN A 56 23.30 -14.36 -2.49
C ASN A 56 22.89 -12.89 -2.26
N ILE A 57 23.40 -12.00 -3.13
CA ILE A 57 23.12 -10.56 -3.03
C ILE A 57 21.63 -10.22 -3.21
N PHE A 58 20.87 -10.99 -4.00
CA PHE A 58 19.44 -10.77 -4.18
C PHE A 58 18.65 -11.13 -2.93
N ASP A 59 19.05 -12.16 -2.19
CA ASP A 59 18.45 -12.45 -0.89
C ASP A 59 18.67 -11.28 0.07
N LEU A 60 19.90 -10.78 0.16
CA LEU A 60 20.23 -9.65 1.02
C LEU A 60 19.43 -8.39 0.66
N ILE A 61 19.34 -8.06 -0.64
CA ILE A 61 18.55 -6.92 -1.12
C ILE A 61 17.07 -7.15 -0.80
N GLY A 62 16.52 -8.31 -1.15
CA GLY A 62 15.11 -8.61 -0.94
C GLY A 62 14.70 -8.58 0.54
N PHE A 63 15.51 -9.17 1.44
CA PHE A 63 15.30 -9.07 2.89
C PHE A 63 15.40 -7.63 3.39
N THR A 64 16.33 -6.82 2.85
CA THR A 64 16.43 -5.40 3.20
C THR A 64 15.16 -4.64 2.82
N PHE A 65 14.64 -4.85 1.61
CA PHE A 65 13.37 -4.27 1.17
C PHE A 65 12.21 -4.71 2.06
N TRP A 66 12.15 -6.00 2.41
CA TRP A 66 11.10 -6.54 3.27
C TRP A 66 11.13 -5.92 4.67
N ILE A 67 12.31 -5.86 5.32
CA ILE A 67 12.46 -5.23 6.64
C ILE A 67 12.07 -3.75 6.60
N CYS A 68 12.54 -3.02 5.59
CA CYS A 68 12.17 -1.61 5.40
C CYS A 68 10.66 -1.43 5.21
N GLY A 69 10.02 -2.28 4.41
CA GLY A 69 8.58 -2.27 4.19
C GLY A 69 7.80 -2.53 5.48
N PHE A 70 8.17 -3.59 6.19
CA PHE A 70 7.55 -3.98 7.45
C PHE A 70 7.67 -2.90 8.53
N LEU A 71 8.85 -2.29 8.66
CA LEU A 71 9.08 -1.17 9.58
C LEU A 71 8.25 0.05 9.18
N MET A 72 8.22 0.40 7.90
CA MET A 72 7.45 1.53 7.40
C MET A 72 5.96 1.37 7.71
N GLU A 73 5.40 0.18 7.44
CA GLU A 73 4.00 -0.15 7.72
C GLU A 73 3.70 -0.12 9.22
N SER A 74 4.49 -0.85 10.01
CA SER A 74 4.31 -0.95 11.46
C SER A 74 4.37 0.42 12.14
N LEU A 75 5.31 1.27 11.74
CA LEU A 75 5.44 2.63 12.28
C LEU A 75 4.30 3.53 11.81
N ALA A 76 3.87 3.42 10.55
CA ALA A 76 2.75 4.18 10.02
C ALA A 76 1.46 3.89 10.79
N ASP A 77 1.14 2.61 10.98
CA ASP A 77 -0.08 2.18 11.67
C ASP A 77 -0.05 2.49 13.16
N ARG A 78 1.11 2.34 13.81
CA ARG A 78 1.29 2.78 15.20
C ARG A 78 0.98 4.27 15.36
N ASN A 79 1.46 5.11 14.45
CA ASN A 79 1.20 6.55 14.48
C ASN A 79 -0.28 6.88 14.21
N LYS A 80 -0.89 6.19 13.26
CA LYS A 80 -2.33 6.31 12.95
C LYS A 80 -3.19 5.93 14.16
N LEU A 81 -2.86 4.84 14.84
CA LEU A 81 -3.56 4.39 16.05
C LEU A 81 -3.41 5.39 17.20
N LYS A 82 -2.19 5.86 17.47
CA LYS A 82 -1.93 6.91 18.48
C LYS A 82 -2.74 8.17 18.21
N GLY A 83 -2.79 8.63 16.96
CA GLY A 83 -3.59 9.78 16.54
C GLY A 83 -5.09 9.56 16.77
N LYS A 84 -5.59 8.34 16.50
CA LYS A 84 -6.99 7.95 16.75
C LYS A 84 -7.33 7.99 18.24
N ILE A 85 -6.47 7.43 19.09
CA ILE A 85 -6.64 7.41 20.55
C ILE A 85 -6.63 8.84 21.12
N ALA A 86 -5.69 9.68 20.67
CA ALA A 86 -5.57 11.06 21.11
C ALA A 86 -6.70 11.99 20.59
N ARG A 87 -7.68 11.46 19.84
CA ARG A 87 -8.77 12.22 19.19
C ARG A 87 -8.28 13.45 18.40
N LYS A 88 -7.06 13.40 17.88
CA LYS A 88 -6.51 14.52 17.10
C LYS A 88 -7.37 14.74 15.86
N LYS A 89 -7.67 16.01 15.57
CA LYS A 89 -8.46 16.42 14.40
C LYS A 89 -7.79 16.02 13.10
N ILE A 90 -6.47 15.84 13.08
CA ILE A 90 -5.69 15.36 11.94
C ILE A 90 -4.70 14.32 12.44
N TYR A 91 -4.66 13.17 11.78
CA TYR A 91 -3.77 12.07 12.17
C TYR A 91 -2.32 12.24 11.71
N TYR A 92 -2.07 13.20 10.83
CA TYR A 92 -0.80 13.43 10.15
C TYR A 92 0.19 14.32 10.91
N HIS A 93 -0.01 14.58 12.20
CA HIS A 93 0.83 15.55 12.91
C HIS A 93 2.21 15.02 13.30
N LEU A 94 3.22 15.61 12.63
CA LEU A 94 4.58 15.98 13.05
C LEU A 94 5.53 14.85 13.44
N GLY A 95 6.43 14.52 12.50
CA GLY A 95 7.68 13.77 12.75
C GLY A 95 7.64 12.30 12.33
N SER A 96 6.60 11.88 11.59
CA SER A 96 6.41 10.48 11.20
C SER A 96 6.45 10.29 9.68
N MET A 97 6.46 9.03 9.23
CA MET A 97 6.44 8.65 7.80
C MET A 97 5.32 9.34 7.00
N TRP A 98 4.24 9.74 7.67
CA TRP A 98 3.12 10.50 7.09
C TRP A 98 3.50 11.89 6.57
N ASN A 99 4.68 12.43 6.92
CA ASN A 99 5.19 13.67 6.35
C ASN A 99 5.78 13.49 4.93
N TYR A 100 6.18 12.27 4.58
CA TYR A 100 6.83 11.97 3.30
C TYR A 100 5.85 11.45 2.25
N CYS A 101 4.84 10.70 2.67
CA CYS A 101 3.72 10.31 1.82
C CYS A 101 2.43 10.17 2.62
N ARG A 102 1.30 10.27 1.93
CA ARG A 102 -0.04 10.25 2.53
C ARG A 102 -0.50 8.85 2.90
N ASN A 103 0.10 7.80 2.35
CA ASN A 103 -0.25 6.40 2.61
C ASN A 103 1.02 5.55 2.82
N PRO A 104 1.81 5.83 3.88
CA PRO A 104 3.07 5.14 4.12
C PRO A 104 2.91 3.65 4.44
N ASN A 105 1.78 3.28 5.05
CA ASN A 105 1.42 1.87 5.29
C ASN A 105 1.26 1.09 3.99
N HIS A 106 0.59 1.66 2.97
CA HIS A 106 0.42 1.00 1.67
C HIS A 106 1.74 0.90 0.90
N CYS A 107 2.64 1.89 1.07
CA CYS A 107 3.99 1.83 0.51
C CYS A 107 4.82 0.71 1.15
N GLY A 108 4.72 0.55 2.49
CA GLY A 108 5.38 -0.51 3.23
C GLY A 108 4.96 -1.91 2.76
N GLU A 109 3.66 -2.12 2.59
CA GLU A 109 3.09 -3.36 2.05
C GLU A 109 3.69 -3.71 0.68
N VAL A 110 3.76 -2.75 -0.26
CA VAL A 110 4.38 -2.98 -1.57
C VAL A 110 5.87 -3.33 -1.45
N PHE A 111 6.60 -2.72 -0.52
CA PHE A 111 8.01 -3.03 -0.28
C PHE A 111 8.21 -4.46 0.27
N CYS A 112 7.31 -4.95 1.12
CA CYS A 112 7.31 -6.33 1.60
C CYS A 112 7.22 -7.32 0.43
N TRP A 113 6.23 -7.14 -0.45
CA TRP A 113 6.02 -8.03 -1.59
C TRP A 113 7.12 -7.88 -2.64
N LEU A 114 7.63 -6.67 -2.86
CA LEU A 114 8.78 -6.44 -3.73
C LEU A 114 10.03 -7.16 -3.20
N GLY A 115 10.26 -7.12 -1.89
CA GLY A 115 11.36 -7.82 -1.23
C GLY A 115 11.33 -9.32 -1.50
N LEU A 116 10.17 -9.96 -1.31
CA LEU A 116 9.97 -11.39 -1.60
C LEU A 116 10.16 -11.73 -3.09
N SER A 117 9.75 -10.85 -4.00
CA SER A 117 9.97 -11.05 -5.43
C SER A 117 11.42 -10.88 -5.85
N ILE A 118 12.19 -10.05 -5.15
CA ILE A 118 13.63 -9.90 -5.36
C ILE A 118 14.36 -11.15 -4.84
N THR A 119 14.01 -11.68 -3.66
CA THR A 119 14.64 -12.92 -3.16
C THR A 119 14.40 -14.10 -4.10
N ALA A 120 13.21 -14.18 -4.72
CA ALA A 120 12.91 -15.21 -5.72
C ALA A 120 13.81 -15.14 -6.98
N LEU A 121 14.48 -14.02 -7.26
CA LEU A 121 15.46 -13.93 -8.35
C LEU A 121 16.73 -14.73 -8.07
N ASN A 122 17.03 -15.11 -6.83
CA ASN A 122 18.18 -15.97 -6.53
C ASN A 122 18.09 -17.31 -7.31
N LEU A 123 16.91 -17.93 -7.35
CA LEU A 123 16.68 -19.19 -8.07
C LEU A 123 17.06 -19.14 -9.55
N PHE A 124 16.92 -17.98 -10.19
CA PHE A 124 17.28 -17.80 -11.60
C PHE A 124 18.76 -18.06 -11.87
N PHE A 125 19.64 -17.71 -10.93
CA PHE A 125 21.08 -17.84 -11.14
C PHE A 125 21.59 -19.26 -10.89
N HIS A 126 20.91 -20.02 -10.04
CA HIS A 126 21.38 -21.33 -9.55
C HIS A 126 20.67 -22.53 -10.19
N HIS A 127 19.46 -22.36 -10.75
CA HIS A 127 18.70 -23.47 -11.29
C HIS A 127 18.57 -23.39 -12.83
N PRO A 128 19.12 -24.35 -13.61
CA PRO A 128 19.07 -24.33 -15.07
C PRO A 128 17.66 -24.20 -15.66
N LEU A 129 16.67 -24.87 -15.03
CA LEU A 129 15.26 -24.74 -15.44
C LEU A 129 14.71 -23.33 -15.29
N TYR A 130 15.16 -22.55 -14.29
CA TYR A 130 14.74 -21.16 -14.11
C TYR A 130 15.43 -20.24 -15.10
N ARG A 131 16.71 -20.49 -15.38
CA ARG A 131 17.49 -19.70 -16.35
C ARG A 131 16.88 -19.72 -17.75
N HIS A 132 16.38 -20.89 -18.17
CA HIS A 132 15.84 -21.08 -19.52
C HIS A 132 14.33 -20.90 -19.62
N ASN A 133 13.63 -20.70 -18.49
CA ASN A 133 12.19 -20.51 -18.47
C ASN A 133 11.82 -19.07 -18.07
N PHE A 134 11.49 -18.26 -19.08
CA PHE A 134 11.07 -16.87 -18.90
C PHE A 134 9.88 -16.71 -17.93
N PHE A 135 8.97 -17.68 -17.86
CA PHE A 135 7.84 -17.64 -16.93
C PHE A 135 8.29 -17.67 -15.48
N MET A 136 9.37 -18.37 -15.16
CA MET A 136 9.89 -18.45 -13.79
C MET A 136 10.48 -17.11 -13.30
N ILE A 137 10.87 -16.23 -14.23
CA ILE A 137 11.33 -14.87 -13.91
C ILE A 137 10.14 -13.94 -13.71
N ILE A 138 9.11 -14.03 -14.56
CA ILE A 138 7.96 -13.11 -14.54
C ILE A 138 7.00 -13.42 -13.39
N LEU A 139 6.69 -14.69 -13.15
CA LEU A 139 5.64 -15.08 -12.21
C LEU A 139 5.83 -14.49 -10.79
N PRO A 140 7.04 -14.50 -10.20
CA PRO A 140 7.28 -13.82 -8.93
C PRO A 140 7.03 -12.32 -8.97
N GLN A 141 7.27 -11.65 -10.10
CA GLN A 141 7.12 -10.19 -10.24
C GLN A 141 5.65 -9.76 -10.35
N ILE A 142 4.73 -10.69 -10.64
CA ILE A 142 3.29 -10.40 -10.65
C ILE A 142 2.82 -9.99 -9.24
N SER A 143 3.38 -10.59 -8.19
CA SER A 143 3.02 -10.30 -6.79
C SER A 143 3.08 -8.81 -6.40
N PRO A 144 4.23 -8.12 -6.54
CA PRO A 144 4.35 -6.71 -6.17
C PRO A 144 3.60 -5.78 -7.11
N LEU A 145 3.49 -6.12 -8.41
CA LEU A 145 2.71 -5.31 -9.37
C LEU A 145 1.21 -5.38 -9.09
N PHE A 146 0.71 -6.58 -8.77
CA PHE A 146 -0.67 -6.79 -8.38
C PHE A 146 -0.95 -6.07 -7.06
N THR A 147 -0.08 -6.23 -6.07
CA THR A 147 -0.23 -5.55 -4.77
C THR A 147 -0.18 -4.03 -4.92
N LEU A 148 0.74 -3.48 -5.73
CA LEU A 148 0.77 -2.05 -6.04
C LEU A 148 -0.56 -1.58 -6.65
N SER A 149 -1.14 -2.37 -7.56
CA SER A 149 -2.43 -2.03 -8.18
C SER A 149 -3.56 -1.99 -7.16
N VAL A 150 -3.68 -3.02 -6.31
CA VAL A 150 -4.66 -3.05 -5.21
C VAL A 150 -4.46 -1.88 -4.26
N MET A 151 -3.21 -1.59 -3.90
CA MET A 151 -2.87 -0.48 -3.00
C MET A 151 -3.23 0.88 -3.60
N LEU A 152 -3.03 1.11 -4.89
CA LEU A 152 -3.36 2.38 -5.55
C LEU A 152 -4.87 2.56 -5.77
N PHE A 153 -5.50 1.57 -6.41
CA PHE A 153 -6.87 1.73 -6.93
C PHE A 153 -7.95 1.40 -5.91
N GLU A 154 -7.65 0.58 -4.90
CA GLU A 154 -8.62 0.19 -3.88
C GLU A 154 -8.29 0.84 -2.54
N ALA A 155 -7.18 0.45 -1.91
CA ALA A 155 -6.86 0.84 -0.54
C ALA A 155 -6.61 2.34 -0.39
N THR A 156 -5.72 2.90 -1.22
CA THR A 156 -5.38 4.33 -1.21
C THR A 156 -6.57 5.19 -1.62
N LEU A 157 -7.31 4.77 -2.66
CA LEU A 157 -8.51 5.48 -3.09
C LEU A 157 -9.57 5.54 -1.98
N ALA A 158 -9.84 4.42 -1.33
CA ALA A 158 -10.79 4.35 -0.22
C ALA A 158 -10.34 5.22 0.98
N SER A 159 -9.05 5.17 1.32
CA SER A 159 -8.43 6.00 2.36
C SER A 159 -8.61 7.50 2.06
N GLU A 160 -8.24 7.93 0.87
CA GLU A 160 -8.34 9.32 0.42
C GLU A 160 -9.78 9.84 0.42
N ILE A 161 -10.74 9.06 -0.10
CA ILE A 161 -12.15 9.44 -0.08
C ILE A 161 -12.67 9.58 1.35
N SER A 162 -12.30 8.65 2.25
CA SER A 162 -12.68 8.70 3.66
C SER A 162 -12.12 9.94 4.35
N ASN A 163 -10.84 10.23 4.13
CA ASN A 163 -10.16 11.39 4.69
C ASN A 163 -10.70 12.71 4.12
N ASN A 164 -11.04 12.76 2.82
CA ASN A 164 -11.66 13.92 2.20
C ASN A 164 -13.02 14.25 2.82
N LYS A 165 -13.86 13.24 3.08
CA LYS A 165 -15.14 13.43 3.76
C LYS A 165 -14.96 13.94 5.19
N ARG A 166 -13.95 13.43 5.89
CA ARG A 166 -13.72 13.72 7.30
C ARG A 166 -13.02 15.06 7.55
N PHE A 167 -12.02 15.39 6.74
CA PHE A 167 -11.11 16.52 6.95
C PHE A 167 -11.20 17.60 5.86
N GLY A 168 -12.02 17.41 4.81
CA GLY A 168 -12.12 18.33 3.67
C GLY A 168 -12.56 19.76 4.00
N ASN A 169 -13.11 20.00 5.20
CA ASN A 169 -13.45 21.35 5.68
C ASN A 169 -12.24 22.10 6.31
N GLN A 170 -11.13 21.41 6.58
CA GLN A 170 -10.00 21.96 7.34
C GLN A 170 -8.91 22.47 6.40
N LEU A 171 -8.47 23.72 6.57
CA LEU A 171 -7.43 24.33 5.74
C LEU A 171 -6.09 23.55 5.81
N GLU A 172 -5.71 23.12 7.01
CA GLU A 172 -4.49 22.35 7.26
C GLU A 172 -4.45 21.04 6.45
N TYR A 173 -5.60 20.38 6.26
CA TYR A 173 -5.69 19.16 5.46
C TYR A 173 -5.45 19.44 3.96
N HIS A 174 -5.96 20.54 3.43
CA HIS A 174 -5.68 20.96 2.05
C HIS A 174 -4.20 21.26 1.84
N GLN A 175 -3.57 22.00 2.77
CA GLN A 175 -2.14 22.30 2.73
C GLN A 175 -1.29 21.02 2.82
N TYR A 176 -1.67 20.09 3.70
CA TYR A 176 -1.02 18.79 3.82
C TYR A 176 -1.05 18.00 2.50
N ARG A 177 -2.20 17.91 1.83
CA ARG A 177 -2.31 17.18 0.55
C ARG A 177 -1.49 17.81 -0.57
N GLN A 178 -1.38 19.14 -0.60
CA GLN A 178 -0.62 19.85 -1.64
C GLN A 178 0.89 19.63 -1.52
N ARG A 179 1.40 19.48 -0.29
CA ARG A 179 2.83 19.33 -0.01
C ARG A 179 3.30 17.89 0.16
N THR A 180 2.39 16.91 0.19
CA THR A 180 2.72 15.53 0.53
C THR A 180 2.32 14.59 -0.62
N SER A 181 3.29 13.79 -1.07
CA SER A 181 3.07 12.75 -2.08
C SER A 181 2.00 11.75 -1.66
N VAL A 182 1.32 11.13 -2.62
CA VAL A 182 0.25 10.16 -2.32
C VAL A 182 0.82 8.86 -1.78
N PHE A 183 1.84 8.36 -2.46
CA PHE A 183 2.29 6.98 -2.32
C PHE A 183 3.77 6.89 -1.98
N TRP A 184 4.67 7.31 -2.89
CA TRP A 184 6.11 7.22 -2.63
C TRP A 184 6.61 8.32 -1.70
N PRO A 185 7.49 7.98 -0.73
CA PRO A 185 8.02 8.94 0.22
C PRO A 185 8.94 9.94 -0.46
N ILE A 186 8.67 11.22 -0.26
CA ILE A 186 9.51 12.34 -0.72
C ILE A 186 9.36 13.51 0.23
N THR A 187 10.43 14.28 0.43
CA THR A 187 10.37 15.51 1.24
C THR A 187 9.39 16.51 0.64
N SER A 188 8.67 17.24 1.48
CA SER A 188 7.68 18.22 1.03
C SER A 188 8.26 19.30 0.12
N GLU A 189 9.50 19.72 0.39
CA GLU A 189 10.21 20.74 -0.38
C GLU A 189 10.43 20.30 -1.83
N LEU A 190 10.89 19.05 -2.04
CA LEU A 190 11.08 18.50 -3.37
C LEU A 190 9.75 18.28 -4.07
N TYR A 191 8.75 17.72 -3.38
CA TYR A 191 7.45 17.43 -3.98
C TYR A 191 6.76 18.71 -4.51
N LEU A 192 6.85 19.81 -3.76
CA LEU A 192 6.30 21.11 -4.16
C LEU A 192 6.98 21.70 -5.40
N ARG A 193 8.24 21.36 -5.68
CA ARG A 193 8.97 21.82 -6.87
C ARG A 193 8.64 21.02 -8.12
N LEU A 194 8.06 19.83 -7.98
CA LEU A 194 7.77 18.97 -9.12
C LEU A 194 6.60 19.50 -9.97
N PRO A 195 6.69 19.45 -11.31
CA PRO A 195 5.56 19.75 -12.18
C PRO A 195 4.44 18.72 -11.99
N LYS A 196 3.20 19.12 -12.26
CA LYS A 196 2.01 18.27 -12.06
C LYS A 196 2.09 16.94 -12.82
N SER A 197 2.69 16.93 -14.01
CA SER A 197 2.86 15.72 -14.81
C SER A 197 3.70 14.66 -14.08
N ILE A 198 4.82 15.07 -13.47
CA ILE A 198 5.69 14.16 -12.69
C ILE A 198 4.99 13.67 -11.43
N ARG A 199 4.22 14.54 -10.75
CA ARG A 199 3.44 14.11 -9.57
C ARG A 199 2.40 13.05 -9.95
N LYS A 200 1.72 13.22 -11.09
CA LYS A 200 0.72 12.27 -11.60
C LYS A 200 1.33 10.93 -12.00
N THR A 201 2.47 10.93 -12.69
CA THR A 201 3.06 9.71 -13.23
C THR A 201 3.93 8.98 -12.21
N LEU A 202 4.94 9.65 -11.66
CA LEU A 202 5.92 9.01 -10.78
C LEU A 202 5.41 8.83 -9.36
N PHE A 203 4.66 9.79 -8.83
CA PHE A 203 4.16 9.76 -7.45
C PHE A 203 2.70 9.33 -7.32
N PHE A 204 2.11 8.88 -8.44
CA PHE A 204 0.73 8.43 -8.53
C PHE A 204 -0.27 9.45 -7.95
N ASP A 205 -0.09 10.75 -8.19
CA ASP A 205 -1.06 11.78 -7.73
C ASP A 205 -2.22 11.95 -8.71
N PHE A 206 -2.98 10.88 -8.88
CA PHE A 206 -4.12 10.83 -9.80
C PHE A 206 -5.30 11.67 -9.33
N ASP A 207 -6.05 12.24 -10.28
CA ASP A 207 -7.21 13.10 -9.97
C ASP A 207 -8.33 12.34 -9.24
N MET A 208 -8.39 11.01 -9.36
CA MET A 208 -9.37 10.16 -8.67
C MET A 208 -9.34 10.31 -7.15
N TYR A 209 -8.17 10.64 -6.57
CA TYR A 209 -8.03 10.86 -5.12
C TYR A 209 -8.71 12.13 -4.63
N ASN A 210 -9.12 13.03 -5.53
CA ASN A 210 -9.86 14.24 -5.18
C ASN A 210 -11.36 14.02 -5.02
N LYS A 211 -11.86 12.80 -5.25
CA LYS A 211 -13.28 12.48 -5.07
C LYS A 211 -13.73 12.75 -3.63
N GLY A 212 -14.84 13.49 -3.50
CA GLY A 212 -15.40 13.88 -2.21
C GLY A 212 -14.65 15.01 -1.49
N LEU A 213 -13.62 15.60 -2.11
CA LEU A 213 -12.93 16.76 -1.56
C LEU A 213 -13.80 18.01 -1.71
N LYS A 214 -14.09 18.68 -0.59
CA LYS A 214 -14.82 19.95 -0.61
C LYS A 214 -13.92 21.07 -1.12
N LYS A 215 -14.40 21.86 -2.07
CA LYS A 215 -13.67 23.05 -2.55
C LYS A 215 -13.63 24.08 -1.43
N ASN A 216 -12.42 24.44 -1.01
CA ASN A 216 -12.24 25.48 0.00
C ASN A 216 -12.15 26.84 -0.72
N ASN A 217 -13.23 27.61 -0.71
CA ASN A 217 -13.31 28.90 -1.40
C ASN A 217 -12.33 29.96 -0.86
N LYS A 218 -11.65 29.69 0.27
CA LYS A 218 -10.60 30.54 0.85
C LYS A 218 -9.21 30.43 0.18
N LEU A 219 -8.99 29.48 -0.74
CA LEU A 219 -7.71 29.32 -1.46
C LEU A 219 -7.64 30.15 -2.76
N LYS A 220 -8.69 30.93 -3.09
CA LYS A 220 -8.73 31.80 -4.28
C LYS A 220 -8.36 33.27 -4.01
N SER A 221 -8.03 33.62 -2.76
CA SER A 221 -7.84 35.03 -2.34
C SER A 221 -6.39 35.40 -1.98
N THR A 222 -5.40 34.66 -2.48
CA THR A 222 -3.97 34.94 -2.35
C THR A 222 -3.28 34.51 -3.62
#